data_AF-A0A1D7TIR7-F1
#
_entry.id   AF-A0A1D7TIR7-F1
#
_cell.length_a   1.000
_cell.length_b   1.000
_cell.length_c   1.000
_cell.angle_alpha   90.00
_cell.angle_beta   90.00
_cell.angle_gamma   90.00
#
_symmetry.space_group_name_H-M   'P 1'
#
loop_
_entity.id
_entity.type
_entity.pdbx_description
1 polymer ?
#
loop_
_entity_poly.entity_id
_entity_poly.type
_entity_poly.pdbx_seq_one_letter_code
_entity_poly.pdbx_strand_id
1 'polypeptide(L)'
;MIQTIDFHVPELEMMKVYPNPLFALGNLALLKRPKISIVGTRHPITYTKIYTQELAQKLSNAGVCIVSGGAQGVDGIAHQAAGISNTIMVAGTGLDIRYPALHVKLIEGIEKEGLVLSQFEAGQPSMKWNFPLRNELVVALGEVLIVTQADLKSGTMHSIEFALKMQKPIYVLPHRLGESEGTNWLLKQNLATPLHDVDSFVAQFGQSDLTCKDEFLNYCSTQPLYHEAVEKYADKVFEYECLGKIRVENGRIKRA
;
A
#
# COMPACT_ATOMS: atom_id res chain seq x y z
N MET A 1 22.91 -3.69 4.02
CA MET A 1 23.41 -3.61 5.41
C MET A 1 22.34 -2.90 6.23
N ILE A 2 22.08 -3.30 7.47
CA ILE A 2 21.14 -2.60 8.34
C ILE A 2 21.74 -1.24 8.67
N GLN A 3 20.96 -0.18 8.50
CA GLN A 3 21.37 1.20 8.76
C GLN A 3 20.41 1.84 9.75
N THR A 4 20.92 2.78 10.54
CA THR A 4 20.08 3.65 11.40
C THR A 4 19.67 4.87 10.59
N ILE A 5 18.40 5.22 10.62
CA ILE A 5 17.90 6.46 10.01
C ILE A 5 18.37 7.64 10.86
N ASP A 6 19.11 8.55 10.22
CA ASP A 6 19.73 9.74 10.82
C ASP A 6 19.01 11.05 10.45
N PHE A 7 17.95 10.95 9.62
CA PHE A 7 17.09 12.08 9.25
C PHE A 7 15.70 11.94 9.87
N HIS A 8 15.01 13.08 9.96
CA HIS A 8 13.67 13.15 10.51
C HIS A 8 12.61 12.67 9.50
N VAL A 9 11.67 11.85 9.96
CA VAL A 9 10.53 11.36 9.18
C VAL A 9 9.26 12.03 9.74
N PRO A 10 8.74 13.09 9.09
CA PRO A 10 7.66 13.92 9.65
C PRO A 10 6.41 13.14 10.03
N GLU A 11 6.07 12.10 9.27
CA GLU A 11 4.88 11.29 9.50
C GLU A 11 4.88 10.58 10.86
N LEU A 12 6.06 10.38 11.46
CA LEU A 12 6.23 9.70 12.74
C LEU A 12 6.03 10.62 13.95
N GLU A 13 5.91 11.94 13.76
CA GLU A 13 5.58 12.89 14.84
C GLU A 13 4.19 12.64 15.43
N MET A 14 3.30 12.01 14.66
CA MET A 14 1.95 11.65 15.11
C MET A 14 1.95 10.47 16.10
N MET A 15 3.06 9.73 16.20
CA MET A 15 3.21 8.67 17.19
C MET A 15 3.28 9.26 18.59
N LYS A 16 2.86 8.48 19.59
CA LYS A 16 2.94 8.86 21.01
C LYS A 16 4.38 9.19 21.41
N VAL A 17 5.34 8.42 20.91
CA VAL A 17 6.77 8.63 21.09
C VAL A 17 7.43 8.43 19.74
N TYR A 18 8.18 9.44 19.28
CA TYR A 18 8.94 9.34 18.06
C TYR A 18 9.98 8.21 18.19
N PRO A 19 10.05 7.25 17.24
CA PRO A 19 10.97 6.12 17.35
C PRO A 19 12.41 6.58 17.11
N ASN A 20 13.24 6.49 18.14
CA ASN A 20 14.66 6.78 18.07
C ASN A 20 15.44 5.78 18.97
N PRO A 21 16.28 4.90 18.39
CA PRO A 21 16.64 4.79 16.98
C PRO A 21 15.52 4.17 16.11
N LEU A 22 15.59 4.43 14.80
CA LEU A 22 14.81 3.73 13.77
C LEU A 22 15.77 3.05 12.79
N PHE A 23 15.64 1.74 12.63
CA PHE A 23 16.49 0.94 11.74
C PHE A 23 15.81 0.70 10.41
N ALA A 24 16.62 0.61 9.35
CA ALA A 24 16.18 0.41 7.98
C ALA A 24 17.06 -0.60 7.24
N LEU A 25 16.46 -1.30 6.29
CA LEU A 25 17.14 -2.17 5.33
C LEU A 25 16.43 -2.06 3.97
N GLY A 26 17.16 -1.65 2.93
CA GLY A 26 16.63 -1.46 1.58
C GLY A 26 16.61 0.00 1.14
N ASN A 27 15.65 0.35 0.29
CA ASN A 27 15.54 1.62 -0.42
C ASN A 27 14.82 2.71 0.39
N LEU A 28 15.59 3.60 1.03
CA LEU A 28 15.07 4.74 1.80
C LEU A 28 14.27 5.76 0.97
N ALA A 29 14.43 5.79 -0.36
CA ALA A 29 13.68 6.72 -1.20
C ALA A 29 12.16 6.50 -1.13
N LEU A 30 11.72 5.29 -0.74
CA LEU A 30 10.30 4.98 -0.53
C LEU A 30 9.66 5.81 0.60
N LEU A 31 10.44 6.27 1.58
CA LEU A 31 9.94 7.16 2.63
C LEU A 31 9.46 8.51 2.08
N LYS A 32 9.96 8.95 0.92
CA LYS A 32 9.59 10.22 0.29
C LYS A 32 8.37 10.12 -0.63
N ARG A 33 7.87 8.91 -0.91
CA ARG A 33 6.69 8.71 -1.76
C ARG A 33 5.42 8.98 -0.96
N PRO A 34 4.29 9.28 -1.64
CA PRO A 34 2.96 9.12 -1.05
C PRO A 34 2.81 7.70 -0.52
N LYS A 35 2.24 7.54 0.68
CA LYS A 35 2.19 6.25 1.38
C LYS A 35 0.78 5.94 1.85
N ILE A 36 0.35 4.70 1.68
CA ILE A 36 -0.93 4.20 2.20
C ILE A 36 -0.69 2.93 2.99
N SER A 37 -1.30 2.86 4.18
CA SER A 37 -1.18 1.69 5.04
C SER A 37 -2.33 0.72 4.78
N ILE A 38 -2.02 -0.54 4.51
CA ILE A 38 -3.01 -1.60 4.30
C ILE A 38 -2.81 -2.68 5.36
N VAL A 39 -3.85 -2.95 6.15
CA VAL A 39 -3.82 -3.94 7.25
C VAL A 39 -5.09 -4.76 7.27
N GLY A 40 -5.04 -5.93 7.91
CA GLY A 40 -6.24 -6.74 8.10
C GLY A 40 -5.99 -8.08 8.77
N THR A 41 -6.97 -8.97 8.66
CA THR A 41 -6.93 -10.30 9.25
C THR A 41 -5.81 -11.18 8.68
N ARG A 42 -5.34 -12.12 9.50
CA ARG A 42 -4.41 -13.17 9.07
C ARG A 42 -5.07 -14.26 8.24
N HIS A 43 -6.41 -14.33 8.26
CA HIS A 43 -7.21 -15.34 7.57
C HIS A 43 -8.29 -14.70 6.68
N PRO A 44 -7.89 -13.95 5.62
CA PRO A 44 -8.86 -13.23 4.79
C PRO A 44 -9.72 -14.19 3.97
N ILE A 45 -10.99 -13.83 3.78
CA ILE A 45 -11.88 -14.51 2.83
C ILE A 45 -11.48 -14.20 1.39
N THR A 46 -11.93 -14.99 0.43
CA THR A 46 -11.57 -14.83 -1.00
C THR A 46 -11.85 -13.41 -1.52
N TYR A 47 -13.01 -12.85 -1.16
CA TYR A 47 -13.37 -11.47 -1.48
C TYR A 47 -12.30 -10.47 -1.03
N THR A 48 -11.90 -10.52 0.25
CA THR A 48 -10.86 -9.64 0.79
C THR A 48 -9.51 -9.85 0.12
N LYS A 49 -9.13 -11.10 -0.21
CA LYS A 49 -7.88 -11.37 -0.94
C LYS A 49 -7.84 -10.67 -2.29
N ILE A 50 -8.91 -10.80 -3.08
CA ILE A 50 -9.03 -10.20 -4.42
C ILE A 50 -8.88 -8.68 -4.33
N TYR A 51 -9.66 -8.04 -3.47
CA TYR A 51 -9.68 -6.58 -3.40
C TYR A 51 -8.45 -6.00 -2.70
N THR A 52 -7.82 -6.73 -1.76
CA THR A 52 -6.52 -6.31 -1.20
C THR A 52 -5.44 -6.34 -2.28
N GLN A 53 -5.41 -7.39 -3.11
CA GLN A 53 -4.49 -7.48 -4.24
C GLN A 53 -4.73 -6.35 -5.25
N GLU A 54 -5.99 -6.13 -5.64
CA GLU A 54 -6.36 -5.09 -6.59
C GLU A 54 -5.99 -3.68 -6.09
N LEU A 55 -6.36 -3.35 -4.84
CA LEU A 55 -6.04 -2.06 -4.21
C LEU A 55 -4.53 -1.82 -4.18
N ALA A 56 -3.77 -2.78 -3.64
CA ALA A 56 -2.32 -2.63 -3.49
C ALA A 56 -1.63 -2.51 -4.86
N GLN A 57 -2.05 -3.29 -5.86
CA GLN A 57 -1.49 -3.22 -7.21
C GLN A 57 -1.81 -1.89 -7.89
N LYS A 58 -3.07 -1.43 -7.85
CA LYS A 58 -3.48 -0.17 -8.50
C LYS A 58 -2.83 1.05 -7.83
N LEU A 59 -2.79 1.09 -6.49
CA LEU A 59 -2.08 2.15 -5.76
C LEU A 59 -0.58 2.16 -6.07
N SER A 60 0.05 0.99 -6.08
CA SER A 60 1.47 0.90 -6.44
C SER A 60 1.76 1.36 -7.86
N ASN A 61 0.92 0.95 -8.82
CA ASN A 61 1.00 1.42 -10.21
C ASN A 61 0.75 2.92 -10.33
N ALA A 62 -0.03 3.51 -9.41
CA ALA A 62 -0.24 4.94 -9.29
C ALA A 62 0.93 5.69 -8.62
N GLY A 63 2.00 4.99 -8.23
CA GLY A 63 3.19 5.56 -7.61
C GLY A 63 3.10 5.72 -6.09
N VAL A 64 2.03 5.24 -5.47
CA VAL A 64 1.82 5.23 -4.02
C VAL A 64 2.52 4.01 -3.41
N CYS A 65 3.30 4.21 -2.37
CA CYS A 65 3.99 3.15 -1.66
C CYS A 65 3.08 2.49 -0.63
N ILE A 66 2.99 1.15 -0.66
CA ILE A 66 2.17 0.40 0.30
C ILE A 66 2.95 0.15 1.58
N VAL A 67 2.39 0.50 2.72
CA VAL A 67 2.96 0.24 4.06
C VAL A 67 2.17 -0.87 4.75
N SER A 68 2.85 -1.88 5.28
CA SER A 68 2.18 -2.93 6.06
C SER A 68 3.16 -3.64 7.01
N GLY A 69 2.65 -4.57 7.81
CA GLY A 69 3.41 -5.26 8.86
C GLY A 69 4.04 -6.59 8.44
N GLY A 70 3.88 -7.06 7.21
CA GLY A 70 4.38 -8.36 6.78
C GLY A 70 3.78 -9.58 7.50
N ALA A 71 2.70 -9.43 8.28
CA ALA A 71 2.01 -10.56 8.90
C ALA A 71 1.41 -11.50 7.84
N GLN A 72 0.98 -12.70 8.26
CA GLN A 72 0.19 -13.58 7.39
C GLN A 72 -1.13 -12.90 6.98
N GLY A 73 -1.71 -13.34 5.86
CA GLY A 73 -2.99 -12.82 5.38
C GLY A 73 -2.85 -11.50 4.63
N VAL A 74 -3.63 -10.49 5.04
CA VAL A 74 -3.77 -9.22 4.32
C VAL A 74 -2.42 -8.53 4.09
N ASP A 75 -1.57 -8.42 5.12
CA ASP A 75 -0.28 -7.74 5.01
C ASP A 75 0.62 -8.38 3.93
N GLY A 76 0.73 -9.71 3.93
CA GLY A 76 1.50 -10.45 2.93
C GLY A 76 0.96 -10.27 1.51
N ILE A 77 -0.37 -10.31 1.35
CA ILE A 77 -1.02 -10.08 0.05
C ILE A 77 -0.76 -8.66 -0.44
N ALA A 78 -0.87 -7.66 0.44
CA ALA A 78 -0.64 -6.26 0.11
C ALA A 78 0.81 -6.03 -0.37
N HIS A 79 1.81 -6.56 0.33
CA HIS A 79 3.21 -6.46 -0.09
C HIS A 79 3.48 -7.15 -1.43
N GLN A 80 2.93 -8.35 -1.64
CA GLN A 80 3.10 -9.08 -2.89
C GLN A 80 2.49 -8.34 -4.08
N ALA A 81 1.26 -7.84 -3.90
CA ALA A 81 0.51 -7.15 -4.94
C ALA A 81 1.02 -5.73 -5.22
N ALA A 82 1.59 -5.05 -4.23
CA ALA A 82 2.28 -3.78 -4.45
C ALA A 82 3.53 -3.94 -5.33
N GLY A 83 4.09 -5.14 -5.40
CA GLY A 83 5.43 -5.37 -5.93
C GLY A 83 6.49 -5.05 -4.88
N ILE A 84 7.46 -5.95 -4.74
CA ILE A 84 8.49 -5.90 -3.69
C ILE A 84 9.34 -4.62 -3.72
N SER A 85 9.38 -3.91 -4.85
CA SER A 85 10.12 -2.66 -5.04
C SER A 85 9.38 -1.39 -4.61
N ASN A 86 8.07 -1.44 -4.36
CA ASN A 86 7.26 -0.27 -4.01
C ASN A 86 6.41 -0.51 -2.75
N THR A 87 7.07 -1.00 -1.72
CA THR A 87 6.43 -1.28 -0.44
C THR A 87 7.39 -1.12 0.74
N ILE A 88 6.84 -0.72 1.89
CA ILE A 88 7.54 -0.59 3.16
C ILE A 88 6.94 -1.61 4.14
N MET A 89 7.74 -2.59 4.56
CA MET A 89 7.39 -3.50 5.64
C MET A 89 7.89 -2.95 6.97
N VAL A 90 7.02 -2.91 7.99
CA VAL A 90 7.43 -2.58 9.36
C VAL A 90 7.51 -3.86 10.20
N ALA A 91 8.71 -4.23 10.61
CA ALA A 91 8.96 -5.45 11.37
C ALA A 91 8.64 -5.29 12.86
N GLY A 92 8.17 -6.39 13.48
CA GLY A 92 7.96 -6.49 14.94
C GLY A 92 9.16 -7.07 15.70
N THR A 93 10.32 -7.11 15.05
CA THR A 93 11.57 -7.75 15.48
C THR A 93 12.75 -6.89 15.06
N GLY A 94 13.95 -7.21 15.55
CA GLY A 94 15.18 -6.74 14.91
C GLY A 94 15.22 -7.13 13.43
N LEU A 95 15.86 -6.30 12.59
CA LEU A 95 15.93 -6.52 11.14
C LEU A 95 16.83 -7.70 10.74
N ASP A 96 17.56 -8.29 11.69
CA ASP A 96 18.29 -9.55 11.54
C ASP A 96 17.39 -10.79 11.65
N ILE A 97 16.14 -10.62 12.11
CA ILE A 97 15.18 -11.71 12.31
C ILE A 97 14.02 -11.56 11.33
N ARG A 98 13.86 -12.54 10.43
CA ARG A 98 12.75 -12.58 9.47
C ARG A 98 11.54 -13.27 10.07
N TYR A 99 10.50 -12.50 10.35
CA TYR A 99 9.24 -13.00 10.91
C TYR A 99 8.03 -12.45 10.13
N PRO A 100 7.00 -13.27 9.83
CA PRO A 100 6.89 -14.70 10.15
C PRO A 100 7.73 -15.57 9.20
N ALA A 101 8.13 -16.76 9.66
CA ALA A 101 8.95 -17.70 8.86
C ALA A 101 8.33 -18.06 7.50
N LEU A 102 6.99 -18.03 7.40
CA LEU A 102 6.27 -18.27 6.14
C LEU A 102 6.62 -17.25 5.04
N HIS A 103 6.98 -16.02 5.42
CA HIS A 103 7.22 -14.91 4.51
C HIS A 103 8.71 -14.63 4.28
N VAL A 104 9.64 -15.51 4.67
CA VAL A 104 11.09 -15.28 4.53
C VAL A 104 11.47 -14.83 3.11
N LYS A 105 11.00 -15.52 2.07
CA LYS A 105 11.29 -15.15 0.66
C LYS A 105 10.73 -13.78 0.28
N LEU A 106 9.54 -13.43 0.78
CA LEU A 106 8.93 -12.13 0.53
C LEU A 106 9.73 -11.03 1.23
N ILE A 107 10.08 -11.24 2.49
CA ILE A 107 10.87 -10.31 3.29
C ILE A 107 12.23 -10.08 2.62
N GLU A 108 12.94 -11.14 2.22
CA GLU A 108 14.20 -11.04 1.49
C GLU A 108 14.08 -10.28 0.15
N GLY A 109 12.94 -10.39 -0.54
CA GLY A 109 12.66 -9.60 -1.73
C GLY A 109 12.52 -8.11 -1.40
N ILE A 110 11.75 -7.78 -0.36
CA ILE A 110 11.55 -6.39 0.10
C ILE A 110 12.87 -5.81 0.62
N GLU A 111 13.70 -6.57 1.33
CA GLU A 111 15.02 -6.15 1.80
C GLU A 111 15.94 -5.72 0.63
N LYS A 112 15.78 -6.33 -0.54
CA LYS A 112 16.60 -6.07 -1.74
C LYS A 112 16.09 -4.92 -2.58
N GLU A 113 14.77 -4.82 -2.77
CA GLU A 113 14.17 -3.89 -3.74
C GLU A 113 13.27 -2.83 -3.09
N GLY A 114 12.64 -3.17 -1.97
CA GLY A 114 11.73 -2.32 -1.21
C GLY A 114 12.41 -1.75 0.03
N LEU A 115 11.66 -1.59 1.12
CA LEU A 115 12.20 -1.10 2.39
C LEU A 115 11.61 -1.89 3.56
N VAL A 116 12.47 -2.29 4.49
CA VAL A 116 12.06 -2.86 5.78
C VAL A 116 12.50 -1.91 6.89
N LEU A 117 11.59 -1.58 7.79
CA LEU A 117 11.84 -0.70 8.95
C LEU A 117 11.60 -1.46 10.26
N SER A 118 12.34 -1.09 11.30
CA SER A 118 12.11 -1.58 12.65
C SER A 118 12.57 -0.57 13.69
N GLN A 119 11.83 -0.46 14.79
CA GLN A 119 12.24 0.29 15.99
C GLN A 119 12.94 -0.60 17.03
N PHE A 120 13.15 -1.89 16.72
CA PHE A 120 13.72 -2.89 17.61
C PHE A 120 15.18 -3.15 17.24
N GLU A 121 16.04 -3.24 18.26
CA GLU A 121 17.47 -3.50 18.08
C GLU A 121 17.71 -4.90 17.50
N ALA A 122 18.90 -5.10 16.92
CA ALA A 122 19.32 -6.39 16.41
C ALA A 122 19.26 -7.47 17.51
N GLY A 123 18.74 -8.65 17.16
CA GLY A 123 18.55 -9.77 18.09
C GLY A 123 17.24 -9.72 18.89
N GLN A 124 16.46 -8.64 18.84
CA GLN A 124 15.18 -8.59 19.56
C GLN A 124 14.10 -9.46 18.87
N PRO A 125 13.57 -10.50 19.55
CA PRO A 125 12.66 -11.46 18.95
C PRO A 125 11.22 -10.95 18.90
N SER A 126 10.33 -11.72 18.26
CA SER A 126 8.91 -11.37 18.13
C SER A 126 8.18 -11.55 19.47
N MET A 127 8.00 -10.45 20.21
CA MET A 127 7.26 -10.44 21.47
C MET A 127 5.83 -9.91 21.27
N LYS A 128 4.86 -10.37 22.07
CA LYS A 128 3.45 -9.95 21.94
C LYS A 128 3.26 -8.43 22.02
N TRP A 129 4.06 -7.76 22.86
CA TRP A 129 4.01 -6.30 23.04
C TRP A 129 4.68 -5.51 21.91
N ASN A 130 5.49 -6.15 21.06
CA ASN A 130 6.10 -5.48 19.92
C ASN A 130 5.08 -5.15 18.83
N PHE A 131 4.05 -6.00 18.66
CA PHE A 131 3.09 -5.85 17.57
C PHE A 131 2.25 -4.57 17.67
N PRO A 132 1.72 -4.15 18.83
CA PRO A 132 1.05 -2.85 18.96
C PRO A 132 1.97 -1.67 18.62
N LEU A 133 3.22 -1.67 19.11
CA LEU A 133 4.19 -0.61 18.84
C LEU A 133 4.53 -0.52 17.34
N ARG A 134 4.79 -1.67 16.72
CA ARG A 134 4.97 -1.77 15.27
C ARG A 134 3.75 -1.23 14.52
N ASN A 135 2.54 -1.60 14.95
CA ASN A 135 1.31 -1.18 14.28
C ASN A 135 1.12 0.34 14.34
N GLU A 136 1.52 0.99 15.44
CA GLU A 136 1.54 2.45 15.53
C GLU A 136 2.42 3.06 14.44
N LEU A 137 3.62 2.51 14.23
CA LEU A 137 4.54 2.93 13.16
C LEU A 137 3.96 2.69 11.75
N VAL A 138 3.30 1.56 11.51
CA VAL A 138 2.60 1.29 10.23
C VAL A 138 1.53 2.36 9.97
N VAL A 139 0.72 2.69 10.97
CA VAL A 139 -0.35 3.68 10.82
C VAL A 139 0.24 5.08 10.65
N ALA A 140 1.29 5.42 11.39
CA ALA A 140 1.95 6.71 11.32
C ALA A 140 2.54 6.98 9.92
N LEU A 141 3.10 5.98 9.24
CA LEU A 141 3.71 6.18 7.92
C LEU A 141 2.73 6.43 6.77
N GLY A 142 1.50 5.88 6.81
CA GLY A 142 0.53 6.02 5.72
C GLY A 142 -0.37 7.24 5.90
N GLU A 143 -0.67 7.98 4.84
CA GLU A 143 -1.59 9.13 4.86
C GLU A 143 -3.01 8.70 5.28
N VAL A 144 -3.43 7.52 4.84
CA VAL A 144 -4.70 6.89 5.20
C VAL A 144 -4.48 5.43 5.60
N LEU A 145 -5.41 4.89 6.39
CA LEU A 145 -5.43 3.48 6.79
C LEU A 145 -6.54 2.74 6.04
N ILE A 146 -6.18 1.73 5.27
CA ILE A 146 -7.13 0.79 4.66
C ILE A 146 -7.17 -0.49 5.51
N VAL A 147 -8.35 -0.81 6.03
CA VAL A 147 -8.62 -2.07 6.74
C VAL A 147 -9.50 -2.97 5.89
N THR A 148 -8.92 -3.99 5.28
CA THR A 148 -9.63 -4.78 4.26
C THR A 148 -10.45 -5.94 4.82
N GLN A 149 -10.21 -6.35 6.07
CA GLN A 149 -11.09 -7.23 6.86
C GLN A 149 -10.54 -7.30 8.30
N ALA A 150 -11.42 -7.19 9.30
CA ALA A 150 -11.05 -7.31 10.71
C ALA A 150 -12.23 -7.74 11.59
N ASP A 151 -11.96 -8.55 12.61
CA ASP A 151 -12.92 -8.91 13.65
C ASP A 151 -12.75 -8.02 14.88
N LEU A 152 -13.79 -7.89 15.72
CA LEU A 152 -13.81 -7.01 16.89
C LEU A 152 -12.70 -7.30 17.93
N LYS A 153 -12.20 -8.54 18.00
CA LYS A 153 -11.12 -8.95 18.92
C LYS A 153 -9.79 -9.21 18.19
N SER A 154 -9.61 -8.63 17.00
CA SER A 154 -8.40 -8.81 16.20
C SER A 154 -7.31 -7.81 16.57
N GLY A 155 -6.04 -8.18 16.36
CA GLY A 155 -4.91 -7.27 16.56
C GLY A 155 -4.92 -6.04 15.63
N THR A 156 -5.70 -6.10 14.54
CA THR A 156 -5.95 -4.97 13.63
C THR A 156 -6.71 -3.83 14.31
N MET A 157 -7.48 -4.11 15.37
CA MET A 157 -8.19 -3.08 16.13
C MET A 157 -7.23 -2.07 16.78
N HIS A 158 -6.01 -2.49 17.14
CA HIS A 158 -5.00 -1.54 17.62
C HIS A 158 -4.59 -0.53 16.53
N SER A 159 -4.43 -0.98 15.27
CA SER A 159 -4.13 -0.07 14.16
C SER A 159 -5.26 0.93 13.94
N ILE A 160 -6.51 0.47 14.06
CA ILE A 160 -7.71 1.33 14.00
C ILE A 160 -7.69 2.37 15.12
N GLU A 161 -7.41 1.97 16.36
CA GLU A 161 -7.30 2.88 17.50
C GLU A 161 -6.21 3.94 17.29
N PHE A 162 -5.06 3.56 16.74
CA PHE A 162 -4.00 4.51 16.40
C PHE A 162 -4.45 5.48 15.30
N ALA A 163 -5.10 5.01 14.24
CA ALA A 163 -5.56 5.87 13.16
C ALA A 163 -6.59 6.89 13.66
N LEU A 164 -7.52 6.48 14.53
CA LEU A 164 -8.48 7.39 15.17
C LEU A 164 -7.78 8.45 16.05
N LYS A 165 -6.78 8.05 16.84
CA LYS A 165 -6.00 8.99 17.68
C LYS A 165 -5.21 9.99 16.83
N MET A 166 -4.64 9.53 15.73
CA MET A 166 -3.89 10.35 14.77
C MET A 166 -4.81 11.13 13.80
N GLN A 167 -6.13 11.00 13.93
CA GLN A 167 -7.13 11.61 13.05
C GLN A 167 -6.92 11.26 11.56
N LYS A 168 -6.43 10.05 11.29
CA LYS A 168 -6.22 9.57 9.92
C LYS A 168 -7.51 9.00 9.34
N PRO A 169 -7.84 9.32 8.08
CA PRO A 169 -8.96 8.69 7.39
C PRO A 169 -8.81 7.17 7.38
N ILE A 170 -9.88 6.48 7.77
CA ILE A 170 -9.96 5.02 7.73
C ILE A 170 -10.90 4.63 6.60
N TYR A 171 -10.43 3.73 5.73
CA TYR A 171 -11.20 3.15 4.65
C TYR A 171 -11.36 1.65 4.87
N VAL A 172 -12.54 1.11 4.56
CA VAL A 172 -12.81 -0.32 4.73
C VAL A 172 -13.50 -0.90 3.51
N LEU A 173 -13.25 -2.18 3.24
CA LEU A 173 -14.08 -2.91 2.28
C LEU A 173 -15.47 -3.13 2.89
N PRO A 174 -16.56 -3.00 2.10
CA PRO A 174 -17.88 -3.40 2.55
C PRO A 174 -17.95 -4.92 2.64
N HIS A 175 -18.48 -5.45 3.74
CA HIS A 175 -18.67 -6.88 3.97
C HIS A 175 -20.13 -7.21 4.23
N ARG A 176 -20.48 -8.48 4.04
CA ARG A 176 -21.81 -9.00 4.40
C ARG A 176 -21.99 -9.00 5.92
N LEU A 177 -23.24 -9.07 6.36
CA LEU A 177 -23.54 -9.36 7.77
C LEU A 177 -22.95 -10.72 8.16
N GLY A 178 -22.36 -10.81 9.35
CA GLY A 178 -21.67 -12.02 9.82
C GLY A 178 -20.22 -12.15 9.33
N GLU A 179 -19.75 -11.25 8.48
CA GLU A 179 -18.34 -11.15 8.08
C GLU A 179 -17.75 -9.84 8.60
N SER A 180 -16.45 -9.84 8.93
CA SER A 180 -15.67 -8.65 9.26
C SER A 180 -16.36 -7.71 10.26
N GLU A 181 -16.74 -8.25 11.42
CA GLU A 181 -17.54 -7.51 12.40
C GLU A 181 -16.87 -6.21 12.86
N GLY A 182 -15.54 -6.15 12.85
CA GLY A 182 -14.78 -4.95 13.19
C GLY A 182 -14.93 -3.84 12.15
N THR A 183 -14.82 -4.13 10.85
CA THR A 183 -15.02 -3.11 9.80
C THR A 183 -16.48 -2.68 9.69
N ASN A 184 -17.42 -3.62 9.82
CA ASN A 184 -18.84 -3.31 9.86
C ASN A 184 -19.22 -2.45 11.08
N TRP A 185 -18.60 -2.70 12.23
CA TRP A 185 -18.75 -1.84 13.40
C TRP A 185 -18.23 -0.42 13.14
N LEU A 186 -17.08 -0.26 12.48
CA LEU A 186 -16.55 1.07 12.12
C LEU A 186 -17.52 1.86 11.23
N LEU A 187 -18.09 1.20 10.22
CA LEU A 187 -19.10 1.82 9.35
C LEU A 187 -20.34 2.23 10.16
N LYS A 188 -20.82 1.37 11.06
CA LYS A 188 -21.97 1.66 11.92
C LYS A 188 -21.72 2.88 12.83
N GLN A 189 -20.49 3.08 13.28
CA GLN A 189 -20.11 4.22 14.13
C GLN A 189 -19.74 5.48 13.33
N ASN A 190 -19.81 5.45 11.99
CA ASN A 190 -19.31 6.51 11.11
C ASN A 190 -17.82 6.86 11.35
N LEU A 191 -17.02 5.86 11.73
CA LEU A 191 -15.58 6.01 12.00
C LEU A 191 -14.70 5.64 10.80
N ALA A 192 -15.30 5.09 9.73
CA ALA A 192 -14.61 4.74 8.50
C ALA A 192 -15.49 5.01 7.28
N THR A 193 -14.84 5.19 6.13
CA THR A 193 -15.49 5.36 4.83
C THR A 193 -15.48 4.02 4.07
N PRO A 194 -16.62 3.56 3.54
CA PRO A 194 -16.66 2.35 2.72
C PRO A 194 -16.00 2.57 1.36
N LEU A 195 -15.17 1.63 0.94
CA LEU A 195 -14.59 1.58 -0.41
C LEU A 195 -15.58 0.89 -1.36
N HIS A 196 -16.37 1.70 -2.06
CA HIS A 196 -17.33 1.21 -3.06
C HIS A 196 -16.73 1.07 -4.46
N ASP A 197 -15.71 1.87 -4.77
CA ASP A 197 -15.06 1.91 -6.07
C ASP A 197 -13.55 2.09 -5.86
N VAL A 198 -12.80 1.06 -6.23
CA VAL A 198 -11.34 1.03 -6.11
C VAL A 198 -10.69 2.05 -7.06
N ASP A 199 -11.22 2.21 -8.27
CA ASP A 199 -10.63 3.11 -9.27
C ASP A 199 -10.81 4.57 -8.88
N SER A 200 -12.03 4.93 -8.45
CA SER A 200 -12.30 6.27 -7.92
C SER A 200 -11.48 6.59 -6.67
N PHE A 201 -11.19 5.60 -5.82
CA PHE A 201 -10.31 5.78 -4.68
C PHE A 201 -8.86 6.01 -5.11
N VAL A 202 -8.32 5.15 -5.98
CA VAL A 202 -6.94 5.26 -6.48
C VAL A 202 -6.71 6.59 -7.20
N ALA A 203 -7.69 7.08 -7.96
CA ALA A 203 -7.62 8.37 -8.63
C ALA A 203 -7.43 9.57 -7.69
N GLN A 204 -7.85 9.48 -6.43
CA GLN A 204 -7.66 10.54 -5.43
C GLN A 204 -6.21 10.67 -4.97
N PHE A 205 -5.48 9.56 -4.91
CA PHE A 205 -4.08 9.51 -4.48
C PHE A 205 -3.11 9.49 -5.66
N GLY A 206 -3.60 9.17 -6.85
CA GLY A 206 -2.88 9.28 -8.11
C GLY A 206 -2.85 10.73 -8.61
N GLN A 207 -2.21 11.65 -7.88
CA GLN A 207 -1.86 12.95 -8.46
C GLN A 207 -0.53 12.85 -9.23
N SER A 208 -0.66 12.93 -10.56
CA SER A 208 0.16 13.76 -11.47
C SER A 208 1.68 13.70 -11.32
N ASP A 209 2.28 12.55 -11.55
CA ASP A 209 3.60 12.43 -12.23
C ASP A 209 3.94 10.97 -12.53
N LEU A 210 2.94 10.20 -12.96
CA LEU A 210 3.25 9.09 -13.84
C LEU A 210 3.60 9.72 -15.19
N THR A 211 4.85 10.16 -15.34
CA THR A 211 5.50 9.93 -16.63
C THR A 211 5.29 8.46 -16.89
N CYS A 212 4.29 8.13 -17.69
CA CYS A 212 4.17 6.80 -18.22
C CYS A 212 5.52 6.58 -18.89
N LYS A 213 6.33 5.62 -18.45
CA LYS A 213 7.58 5.33 -19.16
C LYS A 213 7.33 4.99 -20.63
N ASP A 214 6.09 4.71 -20.97
CA ASP A 214 5.61 4.61 -22.32
C ASP A 214 5.39 5.99 -22.95
N GLU A 215 6.38 6.38 -23.76
CA GLU A 215 6.32 7.56 -24.63
C GLU A 215 5.03 7.64 -25.44
N PHE A 216 4.43 6.50 -25.81
CA PHE A 216 3.19 6.46 -26.57
C PHE A 216 1.98 6.89 -25.73
N LEU A 217 1.84 6.42 -24.49
CA LEU A 217 0.73 6.81 -23.62
C LEU A 217 0.85 8.27 -23.15
N ASN A 218 2.08 8.77 -22.98
CA ASN A 218 2.31 10.21 -22.76
C ASN A 218 1.89 11.00 -24.00
N TYR A 219 2.26 10.55 -25.19
CA TYR A 219 1.84 11.17 -26.45
C TYR A 219 0.31 11.13 -26.63
N CYS A 220 -0.35 10.01 -26.32
CA CYS A 220 -1.81 9.92 -26.35
C CYS A 220 -2.50 10.87 -25.35
N SER A 221 -1.81 11.24 -24.27
CA SER A 221 -2.34 12.20 -23.30
C SER A 221 -2.46 13.62 -23.87
N THR A 222 -1.78 13.94 -24.99
CA THR A 222 -1.95 15.21 -25.72
C THR A 222 -3.13 15.18 -26.71
N GLN A 223 -3.91 14.10 -26.75
CA GLN A 223 -5.04 13.88 -27.67
C GLN A 223 -4.70 14.09 -29.16
N PRO A 224 -3.67 13.41 -29.68
CA PRO A 224 -3.26 13.53 -31.08
C PRO A 224 -4.34 12.98 -32.02
N LEU A 225 -4.27 13.40 -33.28
CA LEU A 225 -5.09 12.81 -34.34
C LEU A 225 -4.63 11.38 -34.62
N TYR A 226 -5.58 10.49 -34.93
CA TYR A 226 -5.29 9.07 -35.17
C TYR A 226 -4.20 8.87 -36.23
N HIS A 227 -4.26 9.60 -37.35
CA HIS A 227 -3.25 9.49 -38.40
C HIS A 227 -1.83 9.88 -37.95
N GLU A 228 -1.70 10.85 -37.04
CA GLU A 228 -0.38 11.35 -36.57
C GLU A 228 0.24 10.33 -35.62
N ALA A 229 -0.61 9.71 -34.81
CA ALA A 229 -0.21 8.63 -33.93
C ALA A 229 0.18 7.37 -34.69
N VAL A 230 -0.53 7.01 -35.77
CA VAL A 230 -0.18 5.87 -36.63
C VAL A 230 1.14 6.12 -37.37
N GLU A 231 1.37 7.34 -37.87
CA GLU A 231 2.66 7.69 -38.51
C GLU A 231 3.85 7.56 -37.54
N LYS A 232 3.65 7.95 -36.27
CA LYS A 232 4.73 7.98 -35.28
C LYS A 232 4.90 6.67 -34.50
N TYR A 233 3.83 5.90 -34.31
CA TYR A 233 3.79 4.73 -33.42
C TYR A 233 2.89 3.60 -33.96
N ALA A 234 2.96 3.30 -35.26
CA ALA A 234 2.10 2.36 -35.99
C ALA A 234 1.76 1.06 -35.22
N ASP A 235 2.77 0.32 -34.77
CA ASP A 235 2.58 -0.97 -34.10
C ASP A 235 1.91 -0.83 -32.72
N LYS A 236 2.21 0.25 -32.00
CA LYS A 236 1.68 0.50 -30.66
C LYS A 236 0.23 0.96 -30.68
N VAL A 237 -0.19 1.75 -31.68
CA VAL A 237 -1.58 2.21 -31.79
C VAL A 237 -2.52 1.01 -31.84
N PHE A 238 -2.25 0.07 -32.74
CA PHE A 238 -3.07 -1.13 -32.89
C PHE A 238 -3.03 -2.02 -31.64
N GLU A 239 -1.83 -2.31 -31.12
CA GLU A 239 -1.67 -3.12 -29.92
C GLU A 239 -2.44 -2.53 -28.73
N TYR A 240 -2.36 -1.22 -28.51
CA TYR A 240 -2.94 -0.57 -27.34
C TYR A 240 -4.45 -0.38 -27.47
N GLU A 241 -4.94 -0.24 -28.70
CA GLU A 241 -6.37 -0.29 -29.00
C GLU A 241 -6.94 -1.68 -28.71
N CYS A 242 -6.27 -2.76 -29.15
CA CYS A 242 -6.67 -4.13 -28.84
C CYS A 242 -6.62 -4.45 -27.34
N LEU A 243 -5.64 -3.90 -26.62
CA LEU A 243 -5.52 -4.04 -25.17
C LEU A 243 -6.48 -3.13 -24.38
N GLY A 244 -7.24 -2.27 -25.05
CA GLY A 244 -8.17 -1.34 -24.42
C GLY A 244 -7.50 -0.22 -23.59
N LYS A 245 -6.20 0.04 -23.82
CA LYS A 245 -5.43 1.11 -23.15
C LYS A 245 -5.68 2.49 -23.75
N ILE A 246 -6.18 2.55 -24.98
CA ILE A 246 -6.56 3.77 -25.67
C ILE A 246 -7.93 3.58 -26.34
N ARG A 247 -8.61 4.68 -26.65
CA ARG A 247 -9.85 4.73 -27.43
C ARG A 247 -9.77 5.80 -28.48
N VAL A 248 -10.32 5.52 -29.66
CA VAL A 248 -10.44 6.49 -30.74
C VAL A 248 -11.83 7.10 -30.72
N GLU A 249 -11.91 8.41 -30.44
CA GLU A 249 -13.17 9.16 -30.44
C GLU A 249 -13.02 10.40 -31.30
N ASN A 250 -13.94 10.59 -32.26
CA ASN A 250 -13.93 11.74 -33.18
C ASN A 250 -12.58 11.95 -33.89
N GLY A 251 -11.92 10.85 -34.29
CA GLY A 251 -10.63 10.87 -34.97
C GLY A 251 -9.43 11.20 -34.09
N ARG A 252 -9.62 11.33 -32.77
CA ARG A 252 -8.54 11.56 -31.79
C ARG A 252 -8.34 10.35 -30.91
N ILE A 253 -7.08 10.11 -30.52
CA ILE A 253 -6.74 9.08 -29.55
C ILE A 253 -6.87 9.66 -28.15
N LYS A 254 -7.62 8.97 -27.30
CA LYS A 254 -7.71 9.23 -25.86
C LYS A 254 -7.13 8.04 -25.10
N ARG A 255 -6.42 8.32 -24.01
CA ARG A 255 -6.05 7.30 -23.04
C ARG A 255 -7.32 6.81 -22.32
N ALA A 256 -7.48 5.49 -22.24
CA ALA A 256 -8.61 4.84 -21.56
C ALA A 256 -8.37 4.74 -20.05
#